data_AF-A0A1M4ZB89-F1
#
_entry.id   AF-A0A1M4ZB89-F1
#
_cell.length_a   1.000
_cell.length_b   1.000
_cell.length_c   1.000
_cell.angle_alpha   90.00
_cell.angle_beta   90.00
_cell.angle_gamma   90.00
#
_symmetry.space_group_name_H-M   'P 1'
#
loop_
_entity.id
_entity.type
_entity.pdbx_description
1 polymer ?
#
loop_
_entity_poly.entity_id
_entity_poly.type
_entity_poly.pdbx_seq_one_letter_code
_entity_poly.pdbx_strand_id
1 'polypeptide(L)'
;MDSEKLSKQYIEDYNQLVDKYKNSEIKKVVAGINEAIHTGDKQKVEECYLKIQTWNFDVADLENRRVALNAQFRHLHLPSVQMFTIIYDGIVKYWKFNTDIE
;
A
#
# COMPACT_ATOMS: atom_id res chain seq x y z
N MET A 1 -28.41 -8.06 5.94
CA MET A 1 -27.19 -7.29 6.27
C MET A 1 -27.42 -5.87 5.77
N ASP A 2 -27.14 -4.87 6.59
CA ASP A 2 -27.39 -3.45 6.27
C ASP A 2 -26.23 -2.89 5.44
N SER A 3 -26.49 -2.59 4.17
CA SER A 3 -25.49 -2.08 3.22
C SER A 3 -24.94 -0.72 3.60
N GLU A 4 -25.75 0.15 4.23
CA GLU A 4 -25.30 1.48 4.67
C GLU A 4 -24.32 1.35 5.83
N LYS A 5 -24.60 0.45 6.77
CA LYS A 5 -23.70 0.20 7.89
C LYS A 5 -22.35 -0.36 7.43
N LEU A 6 -22.37 -1.29 6.48
CA LEU A 6 -21.16 -1.92 5.94
C LEU A 6 -20.34 -0.94 5.08
N SER A 7 -21.00 -0.12 4.26
CA SER A 7 -20.32 0.91 3.47
C SER A 7 -19.70 1.97 4.36
N LYS A 8 -20.39 2.39 5.43
CA LYS A 8 -19.86 3.33 6.41
C LYS A 8 -18.61 2.79 7.10
N GLN A 9 -18.63 1.54 7.57
CA GLN A 9 -17.45 0.92 8.18
C GLN A 9 -16.28 0.85 7.19
N TYR A 10 -16.55 0.48 5.93
CA TYR A 10 -15.52 0.46 4.90
C TYR A 10 -14.88 1.84 4.70
N ILE A 11 -15.68 2.90 4.66
CA ILE A 11 -15.18 4.27 4.49
C ILE A 11 -14.37 4.73 5.70
N GLU A 12 -14.76 4.36 6.91
CA GLU A 12 -13.98 4.64 8.12
C GLU A 12 -12.60 3.97 8.06
N ASP A 13 -12.54 2.69 7.69
CA ASP A 13 -11.29 1.95 7.57
C ASP A 13 -10.41 2.47 6.42
N TYR A 14 -11.04 2.85 5.30
CA TYR A 14 -10.36 3.53 4.19
C TYR A 14 -9.71 4.83 4.64
N ASN A 15 -10.45 5.68 5.37
CA ASN A 15 -9.92 6.95 5.89
C ASN A 15 -8.78 6.74 6.88
N GLN A 16 -8.88 5.73 7.76
CA GLN A 16 -7.80 5.36 8.66
C GLN A 16 -6.54 4.94 7.90
N LEU A 17 -6.68 4.15 6.84
CA LEU A 17 -5.56 3.73 6.00
C LEU A 17 -4.94 4.92 5.25
N VAL A 18 -5.77 5.83 4.73
CA VAL A 18 -5.31 7.08 4.09
C VAL A 18 -4.54 7.97 5.08
N ASP A 19 -5.00 8.09 6.31
CA ASP A 19 -4.29 8.88 7.32
C ASP A 19 -3.02 8.17 7.79
N LYS A 20 -3.03 6.84 7.91
CA LYS A 20 -1.80 6.05 8.13
C LYS A 20 -0.81 6.29 7.00
N TYR A 21 -1.26 6.33 5.73
CA TYR A 21 -0.40 6.63 4.59
C TYR A 21 0.27 7.99 4.72
N LYS A 22 -0.51 9.06 4.98
CA LYS A 22 -0.01 10.44 5.11
C LYS A 22 1.01 10.59 6.23
N ASN A 23 0.81 9.87 7.34
CA ASN A 23 1.65 9.96 8.52
C ASN A 23 2.79 8.93 8.55
N SER A 24 2.77 7.94 7.64
CA SER A 24 3.82 6.93 7.54
C SER A 24 4.97 7.40 6.68
N GLU A 25 6.17 6.89 6.97
CA GLU A 25 7.32 7.04 6.09
C GLU A 25 7.35 6.02 4.94
N ILE A 26 6.23 5.35 4.63
CA ILE A 26 6.18 4.28 3.62
C ILE A 26 6.69 4.75 2.25
N LYS A 27 6.40 6.01 1.89
CA LYS A 27 6.90 6.68 0.66
C LYS A 27 8.43 6.74 0.57
N LYS A 28 9.11 6.79 1.72
CA LYS A 28 10.58 6.92 1.79
C LYS A 28 11.29 5.58 1.94
N VAL A 29 10.54 4.48 2.15
CA VAL A 29 11.14 3.16 2.39
C VAL A 29 12.01 2.72 1.21
N VAL A 30 11.63 3.06 -0.03
CA VAL A 30 12.44 2.72 -1.21
C VAL A 30 13.78 3.46 -1.25
N ALA A 31 13.86 4.69 -0.73
CA ALA A 31 15.13 5.39 -0.56
C ALA A 31 16.03 4.67 0.45
N GLY A 32 15.45 4.17 1.54
CA GLY A 32 16.16 3.33 2.51
C GLY A 32 16.67 2.01 1.92
N ILE A 33 15.95 1.41 0.96
CA ILE A 33 16.43 0.22 0.23
C ILE A 33 17.63 0.56 -0.64
N ASN A 34 17.56 1.65 -1.42
CA ASN A 34 18.68 2.07 -2.26
C ASN A 34 19.94 2.39 -1.43
N GLU A 35 19.79 3.09 -0.30
CA GLU A 35 20.88 3.35 0.63
C GLU A 35 21.49 2.04 1.17
N ALA A 36 20.64 1.13 1.67
CA ALA A 36 21.10 -0.13 2.26
C ALA A 36 21.78 -1.04 1.24
N ILE A 37 21.31 -1.09 -0.01
CA ILE A 37 21.97 -1.83 -1.10
C ILE A 37 23.34 -1.22 -1.39
N HIS A 38 23.44 0.12 -1.43
CA HIS A 38 24.70 0.81 -1.69
C HIS A 38 25.75 0.53 -0.62
N THR A 39 25.33 0.47 0.65
CA THR A 39 26.23 0.17 1.79
C THR A 39 26.43 -1.32 2.05
N GLY A 40 25.69 -2.19 1.34
CA GLY A 40 25.75 -3.65 1.53
C GLY A 40 25.04 -4.15 2.80
N ASP A 41 24.16 -3.33 3.40
CA ASP A 41 23.42 -3.64 4.62
C ASP A 41 22.18 -4.50 4.31
N LYS A 42 22.38 -5.82 4.33
CA LYS A 42 21.32 -6.80 4.04
C LYS A 42 20.18 -6.76 5.06
N GLN A 43 20.48 -6.50 6.33
CA GLN A 43 19.46 -6.47 7.37
C GLN A 43 18.52 -5.29 7.14
N LYS A 44 19.06 -4.11 6.84
CA LYS A 44 18.24 -2.92 6.57
C LYS A 44 17.41 -3.07 5.29
N VAL A 45 17.92 -3.78 4.27
CA VAL A 45 17.13 -4.16 3.09
C VAL A 45 15.91 -5.00 3.51
N GLU A 46 16.11 -6.05 4.31
CA GLU A 46 15.02 -6.92 4.78
C GLU A 46 13.99 -6.14 5.63
N GLU A 47 14.44 -5.29 6.56
CA GLU A 47 13.56 -4.44 7.36
C GLU A 47 12.69 -3.51 6.51
N CYS A 48 13.26 -2.92 5.45
CA CYS A 48 12.50 -2.11 4.50
C CYS A 48 11.46 -2.95 3.74
N TYR A 49 11.83 -4.14 3.27
CA TYR A 49 10.89 -5.05 2.59
C TYR A 49 9.74 -5.47 3.51
N LEU A 50 10.01 -5.78 4.78
CA LEU A 50 8.99 -6.15 5.76
C LEU A 50 7.99 -5.01 6.03
N LYS A 51 8.46 -3.75 6.05
CA LYS A 51 7.58 -2.58 6.17
C LYS A 51 6.61 -2.47 4.97
N ILE A 52 7.10 -2.71 3.76
CA ILE A 52 6.28 -2.70 2.55
C ILE A 52 5.30 -3.87 2.55
N GLN A 53 5.74 -5.06 2.93
CA GLN A 53 4.87 -6.23 3.02
C GLN A 53 3.74 -6.01 4.03
N THR A 54 4.05 -5.46 5.20
CA THR A 54 3.06 -5.14 6.24
C THR A 54 2.04 -4.13 5.71
N TRP A 55 2.51 -3.07 5.04
CA TRP A 55 1.61 -2.10 4.41
C TRP A 55 0.68 -2.76 3.37
N ASN A 56 1.25 -3.57 2.47
CA ASN A 56 0.49 -4.23 1.42
C ASN A 56 -0.52 -5.24 1.98
N PHE A 57 -0.24 -5.85 3.14
CA PHE A 57 -1.20 -6.72 3.81
C PHE A 57 -2.46 -5.94 4.22
N ASP A 58 -2.30 -4.77 4.84
CA ASP A 58 -3.43 -3.91 5.23
C ASP A 58 -4.23 -3.43 4.01
N VAL A 59 -3.54 -3.06 2.93
CA VAL A 59 -4.15 -2.65 1.65
C VAL A 59 -4.93 -3.80 1.02
N ALA A 60 -4.35 -5.01 1.00
CA ALA A 60 -4.97 -6.19 0.42
C ALA A 60 -6.24 -6.61 1.19
N ASP A 61 -6.21 -6.53 2.52
CA ASP A 61 -7.40 -6.78 3.33
C ASP A 61 -8.54 -5.80 3.00
N LEU A 62 -8.24 -4.51 2.88
CA LEU A 62 -9.23 -3.50 2.50
C LEU A 62 -9.78 -3.74 1.07
N GLU A 63 -8.91 -4.03 0.10
CA GLU A 63 -9.34 -4.34 -1.27
C GLU A 63 -10.21 -5.60 -1.36
N ASN A 64 -9.87 -6.66 -0.62
CA ASN A 64 -10.69 -7.87 -0.57
C ASN A 64 -12.09 -7.57 -0.01
N ARG A 65 -12.18 -6.73 1.03
CA ARG A 65 -13.47 -6.27 1.57
C ARG A 65 -14.24 -5.41 0.56
N ARG A 66 -13.57 -4.52 -0.16
CA ARG A 66 -14.16 -3.73 -1.26
C ARG A 66 -14.76 -4.62 -2.34
N VAL A 67 -14.01 -5.62 -2.80
CA VAL A 67 -14.45 -6.57 -3.82
C VAL A 67 -15.67 -7.36 -3.34
N ALA A 68 -15.65 -7.86 -2.09
CA ALA A 68 -16.77 -8.58 -1.50
C ALA A 68 -18.04 -7.70 -1.40
N LEU A 69 -17.90 -6.45 -0.92
CA LEU A 69 -19.01 -5.52 -0.81
C LEU A 69 -19.57 -5.11 -2.17
N ASN A 70 -18.72 -4.82 -3.16
CA ASN A 70 -19.15 -4.47 -4.51
C ASN A 70 -19.79 -5.67 -5.24
N ALA A 71 -19.36 -6.90 -4.96
CA ALA A 71 -19.99 -8.10 -5.50
C ALA A 71 -21.40 -8.31 -4.95
N GLN A 72 -21.61 -8.03 -3.66
CA GLN A 72 -22.92 -8.12 -2.99
C GLN A 72 -23.84 -6.94 -3.30
N PHE A 73 -23.29 -5.72 -3.36
CA PHE A 73 -24.00 -4.47 -3.53
C PHE A 73 -23.37 -3.65 -4.65
N ARG A 74 -23.71 -3.99 -5.90
CA ARG A 74 -23.11 -3.41 -7.12
C ARG A 74 -23.19 -1.89 -7.24
N HIS A 75 -24.10 -1.25 -6.51
CA HIS A 75 -24.33 0.20 -6.55
C HIS A 75 -23.43 1.00 -5.59
N LEU A 76 -22.69 0.37 -4.67
CA LEU A 76 -21.92 1.08 -3.65
C LEU A 76 -20.68 1.82 -4.20
N HIS A 77 -20.12 1.38 -5.33
CA HIS A 77 -18.96 1.99 -5.99
C HIS A 77 -17.84 2.46 -5.04
N LEU A 78 -17.46 1.60 -4.09
CA LEU A 78 -16.53 1.95 -3.01
C LEU A 78 -15.12 2.31 -3.55
N PRO A 79 -14.44 3.30 -2.94
CA PRO A 79 -13.11 3.74 -3.38
C PRO A 79 -12.07 2.63 -3.17
N SER A 80 -11.07 2.59 -4.05
CA SER A 80 -10.00 1.58 -4.03
C SER A 80 -8.68 2.16 -3.53
N VAL A 81 -7.82 1.30 -3.01
CA VAL A 81 -6.44 1.59 -2.60
C VAL A 81 -5.45 0.77 -3.42
N GLN A 82 -4.25 1.30 -3.62
CA GLN A 82 -3.21 0.67 -4.41
C GLN A 82 -2.07 0.17 -3.53
N MET A 83 -1.59 -1.05 -3.81
CA MET A 83 -0.41 -1.63 -3.17
C MET A 83 0.88 -1.05 -3.74
N PHE A 84 1.94 -1.03 -2.93
CA PHE A 84 3.27 -0.70 -3.38
C PHE A 84 3.98 -1.92 -3.96
N THR A 85 4.51 -1.77 -5.16
CA THR A 85 5.42 -2.74 -5.78
C THR A 85 6.75 -2.06 -6.02
N ILE A 86 7.83 -2.70 -5.59
CA ILE A 86 9.18 -2.24 -5.89
C ILE A 86 9.54 -2.68 -7.30
N ILE A 87 9.97 -1.73 -8.13
CA ILE A 87 10.47 -1.96 -9.48
C ILE A 87 11.89 -1.43 -9.61
N TYR A 88 12.73 -2.13 -10.37
CA TYR A 88 14.07 -1.64 -10.69
C TYR A 88 14.01 -0.78 -11.96
N ASP A 89 14.43 0.46 -11.84
CA ASP A 89 14.63 1.35 -12.98
C ASP A 89 15.99 1.06 -13.61
N GLY A 90 15.99 0.40 -14.78
CA GLY A 90 17.22 0.04 -15.48
C GLY A 90 17.95 1.23 -16.13
N ILE A 91 17.27 2.35 -16.37
CA ILE A 91 17.88 3.55 -16.96
C ILE A 91 18.72 4.21 -15.89
N VAL A 92 18.07 4.48 -14.76
CA VAL A 92 18.67 5.31 -13.72
C VAL A 92 19.37 4.47 -12.65
N LYS A 93 19.17 3.15 -12.67
CA LYS A 93 19.81 2.12 -11.82
C LYS A 93 19.44 2.20 -10.34
N TYR A 94 18.19 2.56 -10.05
CA TYR A 94 17.64 2.59 -8.68
C TYR A 94 16.35 1.81 -8.58
N TRP A 95 16.04 1.37 -7.37
CA TRP A 95 14.71 0.86 -7.03
C TRP A 95 13.76 2.03 -6.78
N LYS A 96 12.52 1.92 -7.27
CA LYS A 96 11.44 2.89 -7.05
C LYS A 96 10.11 2.16 -6.83
N PHE A 97 9.10 2.86 -6.31
CA PHE A 97 7.76 2.28 -6.31
C PHE A 97 7.13 2.35 -7.70
N ASN A 98 6.21 1.44 -7.99
CA ASN A 98 5.38 1.46 -9.20
C ASN A 98 4.49 2.72 -9.29
N THR A 99 4.28 3.41 -8.19
CA THR A 99 3.52 4.66 -8.11
C THR A 99 4.37 5.89 -8.42
N ASP A 100 5.69 5.75 -8.51
CA ASP A 100 6.64 6.86 -8.75
C ASP A 100 6.89 7.08 -10.25
N ILE A 101 5.95 6.68 -11.11
CA ILE A 101 6.03 6.92 -12.55
C ILE A 101 5.57 8.38 -12.79
N GLU A 102 6.54 9.29 -12.88
CA GLU A 102 6.41 10.59 -13.57
C GLU A 102 6.68 10.42 -15.08
#